data_AF-A0A425B052-F1
#
_entry.id   AF-A0A425B052-F1
#
_cell.length_a   1.000
_cell.length_b   1.000
_cell.length_c   1.000
_cell.angle_alpha   90.00
_cell.angle_beta   90.00
_cell.angle_gamma   90.00
#
_symmetry.space_group_name_H-M   'P 1'
#
loop_
_entity.id
_entity.type
_entity.pdbx_description
1 polymer ?
#
loop_
_entity_poly.entity_id
_entity_poly.type
_entity_poly.pdbx_seq_one_letter_code
_entity_poly.pdbx_strand_id
1 'polypeptide(L)'
;MHSSNGTGDWHSAAALNDDAYPQDFYIYGKDQTRSTLHLLGNVGVIDGTNRFNEMGYYPENIPVWLADHPRACVDYLYTAVLQTGSIGRVILDDWFPSDEDKQSVYDLLNQIEPHLNTQEWENLQLWKRKNPIM
;
A
#
# COMPACT_ATOMS: atom_id res chain seq x y z
N MET A 1 9.33 9.27 -1.86
CA MET A 1 9.31 9.01 -3.32
C MET A 1 7.89 9.32 -3.81
N HIS A 2 7.65 10.35 -4.64
CA HIS A 2 6.28 10.71 -5.07
C HIS A 2 5.68 9.71 -6.07
N SER A 3 4.40 9.39 -6.04
CA SER A 3 3.83 8.55 -7.11
C SER A 3 3.94 9.24 -8.47
N SER A 4 3.85 8.49 -9.57
CA SER A 4 3.78 9.07 -10.92
C SER A 4 2.61 10.03 -11.10
N ASN A 5 1.55 9.86 -10.29
CA ASN A 5 0.34 10.67 -10.32
C ASN A 5 0.43 11.87 -9.36
N GLY A 6 1.58 12.10 -8.72
CA GLY A 6 1.77 13.20 -7.79
C GLY A 6 1.06 13.02 -6.44
N THR A 7 0.61 11.80 -6.13
CA THR A 7 0.05 11.49 -4.81
C THR A 7 1.14 11.42 -3.74
N GLY A 8 0.74 11.74 -2.51
CA GLY A 8 1.61 11.99 -1.37
C GLY A 8 2.30 10.73 -0.83
N ASP A 9 3.33 10.97 -0.04
CA ASP A 9 4.07 9.95 0.70
C ASP A 9 3.61 9.99 2.17
N TRP A 10 3.26 8.84 2.76
CA TRP A 10 2.75 8.75 4.14
C TRP A 10 3.86 8.77 5.20
N HIS A 11 5.12 8.66 4.75
CA HIS A 11 6.27 8.66 5.64
C HIS A 11 6.43 10.03 6.30
N SER A 12 6.07 10.11 7.58
CA SER A 12 6.56 11.19 8.44
C SER A 12 8.07 11.03 8.61
N ALA A 13 8.76 12.10 9.03
CA ALA A 13 10.18 12.03 9.34
C ALA A 13 10.53 10.90 10.35
N ALA A 14 9.56 10.46 11.16
CA ALA A 14 9.72 9.34 12.09
C ALA A 14 9.98 7.99 11.39
N ALA A 15 9.60 7.83 10.12
CA ALA A 15 9.93 6.63 9.33
C ALA A 15 11.44 6.52 9.02
N LEU A 16 12.21 7.58 9.25
CA LEU A 16 13.66 7.62 9.05
C LEU A 16 14.45 7.50 10.38
N ASN A 17 13.77 7.30 11.51
CA ASN A 17 14.43 7.13 12.79
C ASN A 17 15.01 5.71 12.95
N ASP A 18 16.02 5.56 13.80
CA ASP A 18 16.63 4.26 14.13
C ASP A 18 15.65 3.29 14.80
N ASP A 19 14.58 3.80 15.43
CA ASP A 19 13.48 3.06 16.07
C ASP A 19 12.17 3.13 15.27
N ALA A 20 12.27 3.37 13.96
CA ALA A 20 11.13 3.38 13.04
C ALA A 20 10.40 2.02 12.98
N TYR A 21 9.38 1.94 12.12
CA TYR A 21 8.60 0.72 11.95
C TYR A 21 9.51 -0.46 11.57
N PRO A 22 9.19 -1.68 12.02
CA PRO A 22 9.91 -2.88 11.65
C PRO A 22 10.15 -2.97 10.13
N GLN A 23 11.37 -3.33 9.71
CA GLN A 23 11.79 -3.31 8.30
C GLN A 23 10.90 -4.17 7.39
N ASP A 24 10.27 -5.20 7.96
CA ASP A 24 9.29 -6.07 7.29
C ASP A 24 7.94 -5.38 6.99
N PHE A 25 7.72 -4.14 7.44
CA PHE A 25 6.62 -3.28 6.98
C PHE A 25 6.92 -2.55 5.68
N TYR A 26 8.20 -2.44 5.28
CA TYR A 26 8.62 -1.68 4.10
C TYR A 26 9.02 -2.56 2.93
N ILE A 27 9.30 -3.84 3.18
CA ILE A 27 9.73 -4.80 2.17
C ILE A 27 8.64 -5.86 2.02
N TYR A 28 8.03 -5.89 0.84
CA TYR A 28 7.05 -6.90 0.45
C TYR A 28 7.60 -7.69 -0.73
N GLY A 29 7.36 -8.99 -0.74
CA GLY A 29 7.92 -9.88 -1.74
C GLY A 29 7.49 -11.32 -1.54
N LYS A 30 8.09 -12.21 -2.33
CA LYS A 30 7.91 -13.65 -2.17
C LYS A 30 8.40 -14.07 -0.78
N ASP A 31 7.64 -14.95 -0.12
CA ASP A 31 7.93 -15.50 1.21
C ASP A 31 7.88 -14.49 2.37
N GLN A 32 7.38 -13.27 2.13
CA GLN A 32 7.15 -12.28 3.18
C GLN A 32 5.72 -12.41 3.76
N THR A 33 5.60 -12.39 5.09
CA THR A 33 4.37 -12.76 5.82
C THR A 33 3.21 -11.78 5.70
N ARG A 34 3.49 -10.54 5.30
CA ARG A 34 2.53 -9.44 5.10
C ARG A 34 2.27 -9.17 3.62
N SER A 35 2.79 -10.03 2.74
CA SER A 35 2.65 -9.90 1.30
C SER A 35 1.23 -10.18 0.84
N THR A 36 0.64 -9.22 0.14
CA THR A 36 -0.66 -9.34 -0.53
C THR A 36 -0.56 -10.00 -1.92
N LEU A 37 0.60 -10.54 -2.31
CA LEU A 37 0.77 -11.25 -3.58
C LEU A 37 -0.24 -12.38 -3.76
N HIS A 38 -0.66 -13.02 -2.67
CA HIS A 38 -1.68 -14.07 -2.69
C HIS A 38 -3.11 -13.57 -3.00
N LEU A 39 -3.35 -12.25 -2.88
CA LEU A 39 -4.64 -11.61 -3.14
C LEU A 39 -4.64 -10.83 -4.46
N LEU A 40 -3.57 -10.08 -4.73
CA LEU A 40 -3.48 -9.15 -5.86
C LEU A 40 -2.52 -9.60 -6.97
N GLY A 41 -1.76 -10.66 -6.74
CA GLY A 41 -0.67 -11.03 -7.65
C GLY A 41 0.25 -9.83 -7.92
N ASN A 42 0.54 -9.60 -9.20
CA ASN A 42 1.41 -8.50 -9.64
C ASN A 42 0.65 -7.20 -9.94
N VAL A 43 -0.65 -7.09 -9.65
CA VAL A 43 -1.41 -5.86 -9.91
C VAL A 43 -0.83 -4.71 -9.08
N GLY A 44 -0.47 -3.60 -9.75
CA GLY A 44 0.19 -2.46 -9.12
C GLY A 44 1.64 -2.70 -8.69
N VAL A 45 2.28 -3.80 -9.13
CA VAL A 45 3.74 -3.99 -9.01
C VAL A 45 4.40 -3.47 -10.28
N ILE A 46 5.31 -2.51 -10.14
CA ILE A 46 5.96 -1.80 -11.24
C ILE A 46 7.49 -1.96 -11.17
N ASP A 47 8.14 -1.89 -12.33
CA ASP A 47 9.60 -1.79 -12.41
C ASP A 47 10.03 -0.34 -12.11
N GLY A 48 10.68 -0.14 -10.97
CA GLY A 48 11.19 1.13 -10.51
C GLY A 48 12.64 1.42 -10.89
N THR A 49 13.31 0.53 -11.61
CA THR A 49 14.76 0.60 -11.86
C THR A 49 15.19 1.94 -12.44
N ASN A 50 14.52 2.39 -13.50
CA ASN A 50 14.85 3.65 -14.15
C ASN A 50 14.67 4.85 -13.22
N ARG A 51 13.62 4.83 -12.40
CA ARG A 51 13.32 5.88 -11.45
C ARG A 51 14.40 6.00 -10.36
N PHE A 52 14.91 4.87 -9.86
CA PHE A 52 16.05 4.86 -8.93
C PHE A 52 17.32 5.39 -9.59
N ASN A 53 17.60 4.95 -10.82
CA ASN A 53 18.77 5.40 -11.58
C ASN A 53 18.75 6.93 -11.82
N GLU A 54 17.59 7.50 -12.14
CA GLU A 54 17.41 8.95 -12.32
C GLU A 54 17.65 9.74 -11.02
N MET A 55 17.42 9.12 -9.87
CA MET A 55 17.72 9.69 -8.55
C MET A 55 19.19 9.46 -8.10
N GLY A 56 20.02 8.83 -8.94
CA GLY A 56 21.42 8.54 -8.65
C GLY A 56 21.65 7.28 -7.81
N TYR A 57 20.62 6.46 -7.62
CA TYR A 57 20.73 5.16 -6.97
C TYR A 57 20.84 4.06 -8.02
N TYR A 58 21.89 3.25 -7.95
CA TYR A 58 22.16 2.16 -8.91
C TYR A 58 22.20 0.82 -8.18
N PRO A 59 21.04 0.16 -7.99
CA PRO A 59 20.95 -1.12 -7.33
C PRO A 59 21.78 -2.20 -8.05
N GLU A 60 22.50 -3.04 -7.29
CA GLU A 60 23.25 -4.16 -7.86
C GLU A 60 22.33 -5.20 -8.53
N ASN A 61 21.13 -5.38 -7.96
CA ASN A 61 20.14 -6.33 -8.44
C ASN A 61 19.03 -5.57 -9.19
N ILE A 62 18.83 -5.93 -10.46
CA ILE A 62 17.79 -5.36 -11.33
C ILE A 62 16.97 -6.49 -11.99
N PRO A 63 15.68 -6.26 -12.28
CA PRO A 63 14.92 -5.03 -12.00
C PRO A 63 14.57 -4.85 -10.51
N VAL A 64 14.40 -3.60 -10.08
CA VAL A 64 13.86 -3.25 -8.77
C VAL A 64 12.35 -3.13 -8.85
N TRP A 65 11.64 -3.98 -8.10
CA TRP A 65 10.19 -4.00 -8.07
C TRP A 65 9.65 -3.13 -6.95
N LEU A 66 8.62 -2.33 -7.26
CA LEU A 66 7.94 -1.44 -6.34
C LEU A 66 6.44 -1.66 -6.40
N ALA A 67 5.73 -1.41 -5.30
CA ALA A 67 4.31 -1.15 -5.37
C ALA A 67 4.08 0.28 -5.89
N ASP A 68 3.12 0.45 -6.80
CA ASP A 68 2.54 1.77 -7.06
C ASP A 68 1.78 2.26 -5.82
N HIS A 69 1.35 3.53 -5.82
CA HIS A 69 0.80 4.13 -4.61
C HIS A 69 -0.52 3.46 -4.14
N PRO A 70 -1.50 3.18 -5.02
CA PRO A 70 -2.69 2.44 -4.63
C PRO A 70 -2.37 1.05 -4.06
N ARG A 71 -1.44 0.31 -4.70
CA ARG A 71 -0.99 -0.99 -4.20
C ARG A 71 -0.35 -0.89 -2.82
N ALA A 72 0.57 0.06 -2.63
CA ALA A 72 1.22 0.28 -1.34
C ALA A 72 0.19 0.62 -0.23
N CYS A 73 -0.82 1.41 -0.56
CA CYS A 73 -1.92 1.71 0.36
C CYS A 73 -2.70 0.46 0.75
N VAL A 74 -3.06 -0.40 -0.21
CA VAL A 74 -3.81 -1.64 0.07
C VAL A 74 -2.98 -2.65 0.85
N ASP A 75 -1.68 -2.76 0.57
CA ASP A 75 -0.77 -3.65 1.29
C ASP A 75 -0.69 -3.28 2.78
N TYR A 76 -0.57 -1.97 3.05
CA TYR A 76 -0.59 -1.46 4.40
C TYR A 76 -1.97 -1.55 5.04
N LEU A 77 -3.06 -1.27 4.31
CA LEU A 77 -4.43 -1.44 4.82
C LEU A 77 -4.68 -2.89 5.25
N TYR A 78 -4.31 -3.86 4.41
CA TYR A 78 -4.49 -5.27 4.69
C TYR A 78 -3.82 -5.65 6.01
N THR A 79 -2.54 -5.30 6.14
CA THR A 79 -1.73 -5.65 7.32
C THR A 79 -2.14 -4.86 8.57
N ALA A 80 -2.29 -3.54 8.45
CA ALA A 80 -2.44 -2.65 9.59
C ALA A 80 -3.89 -2.52 10.05
N VAL A 81 -4.86 -2.72 9.16
CA VAL A 81 -6.29 -2.53 9.45
C VAL A 81 -7.05 -3.84 9.37
N LEU A 82 -7.01 -4.55 8.24
CA LEU A 82 -7.89 -5.71 8.03
C LEU A 82 -7.52 -6.87 8.97
N GLN A 83 -6.21 -7.12 9.17
CA GLN A 83 -5.73 -8.16 10.07
C GLN A 83 -5.81 -7.80 11.56
N THR A 84 -5.91 -6.51 11.92
CA THR A 84 -5.83 -6.07 13.34
C THR A 84 -7.09 -5.41 13.89
N GLY A 85 -8.01 -4.96 13.03
CA GLY A 85 -9.17 -4.15 13.41
C GLY A 85 -8.86 -2.68 13.73
N SER A 86 -7.63 -2.20 13.49
CA SER A 86 -7.23 -0.81 13.78
C SER A 86 -7.74 0.19 12.72
N ILE A 87 -9.06 0.42 12.67
CA ILE A 87 -9.74 1.17 11.58
C ILE A 87 -9.19 2.58 11.31
N GLY A 88 -8.60 3.26 12.31
CA GLY A 88 -8.14 4.64 12.17
C GLY A 88 -6.75 4.84 11.53
N ARG A 89 -6.09 3.79 11.04
CA ARG A 89 -4.70 3.88 10.56
C ARG A 89 -4.53 4.32 9.11
N VAL A 90 -5.55 4.11 8.28
CA VAL A 90 -5.51 4.44 6.85
C VAL A 90 -6.70 5.34 6.55
N ILE A 91 -6.43 6.59 6.19
CA ILE A 91 -7.44 7.58 5.82
C ILE A 91 -7.12 8.06 4.41
N LEU A 92 -7.99 7.78 3.45
CA LEU A 92 -7.70 8.05 2.04
C LEU A 92 -7.55 9.55 1.74
N ASP A 93 -8.34 10.39 2.40
CA ASP A 93 -8.26 11.85 2.25
C ASP A 93 -6.89 12.42 2.66
N ASP A 94 -6.15 11.73 3.54
CA ASP A 94 -4.82 12.15 3.95
C ASP A 94 -3.76 11.80 2.89
N TRP A 95 -4.02 10.79 2.04
CA TRP A 95 -3.00 10.15 1.20
C TRP A 95 -3.22 10.39 -0.29
N PHE A 96 -4.48 10.54 -0.69
CA PHE A 96 -4.91 10.67 -2.08
C PHE A 96 -5.61 12.00 -2.30
N PRO A 97 -5.02 12.89 -3.12
CA PRO A 97 -5.53 14.25 -3.29
C PRO A 97 -6.79 14.33 -4.16
N SER A 98 -7.08 13.30 -4.95
CA SER A 98 -8.21 13.25 -5.88
C SER A 98 -9.08 12.02 -5.66
N ASP A 99 -10.38 12.13 -5.98
CA ASP A 99 -11.31 10.99 -5.88
C ASP A 99 -11.00 9.91 -6.93
N GLU A 100 -10.41 10.27 -8.07
CA GLU A 100 -9.93 9.31 -9.07
C GLU A 100 -8.82 8.41 -8.50
N ASP A 101 -7.86 8.99 -7.77
CA ASP A 101 -6.82 8.19 -7.14
C ASP A 101 -7.38 7.33 -6.00
N LYS A 102 -8.38 7.82 -5.24
CA LYS A 102 -9.08 7.01 -4.24
C LYS A 102 -9.81 5.83 -4.89
N GLN A 103 -10.41 6.03 -6.05
CA GLN A 103 -11.10 4.98 -6.79
C GLN A 103 -10.16 3.83 -7.15
N SER A 104 -8.91 4.13 -7.54
CA SER A 104 -7.92 3.09 -7.82
C SER A 104 -7.61 2.20 -6.60
N VAL A 105 -7.70 2.72 -5.38
CA VAL A 105 -7.60 1.91 -4.15
C VAL A 105 -8.83 1.00 -4.02
N TYR A 106 -10.03 1.53 -4.25
CA TYR A 106 -11.26 0.75 -4.18
C TYR A 106 -11.33 -0.36 -5.24
N ASP A 107 -10.78 -0.13 -6.43
CA ASP A 107 -10.70 -1.14 -7.47
C ASP A 107 -9.82 -2.34 -7.05
N LEU A 108 -8.74 -2.09 -6.31
CA LEU A 108 -7.93 -3.14 -5.70
C LEU A 108 -8.69 -3.82 -4.55
N LEU A 109 -9.39 -3.06 -3.71
CA LEU A 109 -10.18 -3.62 -2.61
C LEU A 109 -11.30 -4.55 -3.10
N ASN A 110 -11.95 -4.19 -4.22
CA ASN A 110 -12.97 -5.02 -4.84
C ASN A 110 -12.40 -6.35 -5.36
N GLN A 111 -11.12 -6.40 -5.72
CA GLN A 111 -10.44 -7.64 -6.13
C GLN A 111 -10.12 -8.54 -4.92
N ILE A 112 -9.69 -7.97 -3.79
CA ILE A 112 -9.33 -8.78 -2.61
C ILE A 112 -10.55 -9.21 -1.80
N GLU A 113 -11.65 -8.43 -1.82
CA GLU A 113 -12.82 -8.63 -0.95
C GLU A 113 -13.39 -10.06 -0.98
N PRO A 114 -13.52 -10.75 -2.14
CA PRO A 114 -13.99 -12.14 -2.19
C PRO A 114 -13.07 -13.17 -1.55
N HIS A 115 -11.80 -12.81 -1.31
CA HIS A 115 -10.77 -13.69 -0.77
C HIS A 115 -10.51 -13.46 0.73
N LEU A 116 -11.14 -12.45 1.32
CA LEU A 116 -11.01 -12.13 2.74
C LEU A 116 -11.74 -13.15 3.61
N ASN A 117 -11.17 -13.43 4.78
CA ASN A 117 -11.92 -14.14 5.82
C ASN A 117 -12.97 -13.23 6.46
N THR A 118 -13.87 -13.79 7.28
CA THR A 118 -14.98 -13.04 7.91
C THR A 118 -14.50 -11.82 8.69
N GLN A 119 -13.43 -11.95 9.48
CA GLN A 119 -12.93 -10.86 10.32
C GLN A 119 -12.31 -9.73 9.47
N GLU A 120 -11.52 -10.08 8.46
CA GLU A 120 -10.92 -9.12 7.52
C GLU A 120 -12.00 -8.40 6.73
N TRP A 121 -13.02 -9.12 6.27
CA TRP A 121 -14.15 -8.55 5.54
C TRP A 121 -14.95 -7.57 6.41
N GLU A 122 -15.27 -7.93 7.66
CA GLU A 122 -15.97 -7.03 8.59
C GLU A 122 -15.16 -5.76 8.86
N ASN A 123 -13.84 -5.90 9.06
CA ASN A 123 -12.94 -4.77 9.21
C ASN A 123 -12.92 -3.87 7.97
N LEU A 124 -12.95 -4.46 6.77
CA LEU A 124 -13.04 -3.71 5.52
C LEU A 124 -14.34 -2.91 5.44
N GLN A 125 -15.48 -3.50 5.80
CA GLN A 125 -16.76 -2.78 5.79
C GLN A 125 -16.78 -1.61 6.78
N LEU A 126 -16.20 -1.81 7.97
CA LEU A 126 -16.06 -0.73 8.96
C LEU A 126 -15.14 0.38 8.47
N TRP A 127 -14.04 0.02 7.81
CA TRP A 127 -13.10 0.97 7.23
C TRP A 127 -13.72 1.77 6.07
N LYS A 128 -14.46 1.13 5.16
CA LYS A 128 -15.17 1.78 4.05
C LYS A 128 -16.15 2.85 4.54
N ARG A 129 -16.79 2.67 5.69
CA ARG A 129 -17.68 3.68 6.31
C ARG A 129 -16.95 4.96 6.75
N LYS A 130 -15.65 4.86 7.06
CA LYS A 130 -14.82 6.02 7.43
C LYS A 130 -14.09 6.64 6.23
N ASN A 131 -14.06 5.95 5.10
CA ASN A 131 -13.34 6.35 3.90
C ASN A 131 -14.24 6.35 2.65
N PRO A 132 -15.43 6.96 2.67
CA PRO A 132 -16.33 6.92 1.53
C PRO A 132 -15.71 7.60 0.30
N ILE A 133 -15.89 6.99 -0.88
CA ILE A 133 -15.72 7.68 -2.16
C ILE A 133 -17.08 8.30 -2.50
N MET A 134 -17.09 9.61 -2.77
CA MET A 134 -18.29 10.37 -3.16
C MET A 134 -18.67 10.14 -4.62
#